data_AF-A0A946BHE0-F1
#
_entry.id   AF-A0A946BHE0-F1
#
_cell.length_a   1.000
_cell.length_b   1.000
_cell.length_c   1.000
_cell.angle_alpha   90.00
_cell.angle_beta   90.00
_cell.angle_gamma   90.00
#
_symmetry.space_group_name_H-M   'P 1'
#
loop_
_entity.id
_entity.type
_entity.pdbx_description
1 polymer ?
#
loop_
_entity_poly.entity_id
_entity_poly.type
_entity_poly.pdbx_seq_one_letter_code
_entity_poly.pdbx_strand_id
1 'polypeptide(L)'
;MVTLSLNESLKELIKDRIENHGFPLEEYLEKPPAPLKTRFIVIPRIVFALSLLFLCFFQTSSTFMNVLYVMSFSSGTWVCASTQIRFKNGVTTLCVAIGLITTTLLAGGLISPQEAADLVKDMKGK
;
A
#
# COMPACT_ATOMS: atom_id res chain seq x y z
N MET A 1 28.80 -23.72 36.40
CA MET A 1 28.20 -24.74 35.50
C MET A 1 26.68 -24.59 35.35
N VAL A 2 26.12 -23.38 35.53
CA VAL A 2 24.65 -23.13 35.43
C VAL A 2 24.32 -22.16 34.29
N THR A 3 25.29 -21.35 33.87
CA THR A 3 25.15 -20.38 32.77
C THR A 3 25.23 -21.01 31.37
N LEU A 4 25.86 -22.18 31.22
CA LEU A 4 25.97 -22.88 29.93
C LEU A 4 24.70 -23.67 29.56
N SER A 5 24.02 -24.29 30.53
CA SER A 5 22.78 -25.05 30.26
C SER A 5 21.59 -24.14 29.91
N LEU A 6 21.57 -22.93 30.46
CA LEU A 6 20.56 -21.91 30.16
C LEU A 6 20.67 -21.42 28.70
N ASN A 7 21.88 -21.41 28.13
CA ASN A 7 22.11 -20.97 26.74
C ASN A 7 21.69 -22.04 25.72
N GLU A 8 21.99 -23.32 25.97
CA GLU A 8 21.57 -24.41 25.08
C GLU A 8 20.05 -24.63 25.12
N SER A 9 19.42 -24.58 26.29
CA SER A 9 17.96 -24.67 26.41
C SER A 9 17.23 -23.50 25.74
N LEU A 10 17.79 -22.28 25.80
CA LEU A 10 17.25 -21.12 25.10
C LEU A 10 17.36 -21.25 23.58
N LYS A 11 18.48 -21.78 23.08
CA LYS A 11 18.67 -22.05 21.65
C LYS A 11 17.69 -23.07 21.13
N GLU A 12 17.45 -24.15 21.87
CA GLU A 12 16.48 -25.17 21.50
C GLU A 12 15.05 -24.61 21.48
N LEU A 13 14.68 -23.79 22.48
CA LEU A 13 13.40 -23.08 22.51
C LEU A 13 13.20 -22.13 21.33
N ILE A 14 14.27 -21.42 20.94
CA ILE A 14 14.22 -20.51 19.78
C ILE A 14 14.10 -21.33 18.49
N LYS A 15 14.87 -22.41 18.35
CA LYS A 15 14.84 -23.27 17.16
C LYS A 15 13.46 -23.93 17.00
N ASP A 16 12.90 -24.47 18.08
CA ASP A 16 11.58 -25.08 18.11
C ASP A 16 10.47 -24.06 17.78
N ARG A 17 10.57 -22.84 18.30
CA ARG A 17 9.63 -21.75 17.97
C ARG A 17 9.72 -21.33 16.50
N ILE A 18 10.92 -21.32 15.91
CA ILE A 18 11.14 -20.96 14.51
C ILE A 18 10.64 -22.06 13.56
N GLU A 19 10.92 -23.33 13.87
CA GLU A 19 10.57 -24.47 13.03
C GLU A 19 9.07 -24.84 13.13
N ASN A 20 8.46 -24.73 14.31
CA ASN A 20 7.10 -25.26 14.55
C ASN A 20 5.99 -24.19 14.65
N HIS A 21 6.30 -22.96 15.04
CA HIS A 21 5.27 -21.92 15.28
C HIS A 21 5.37 -20.70 14.35
N GLY A 22 6.44 -20.60 13.55
CA GLY A 22 6.75 -19.41 12.76
C GLY A 22 7.06 -18.20 13.64
N PHE A 23 7.70 -17.17 13.07
CA PHE A 23 7.87 -15.90 13.79
C PHE A 23 6.56 -15.10 13.73
N PRO A 24 5.82 -14.92 14.85
CA PRO A 24 4.74 -13.95 14.89
C PRO A 24 5.38 -12.55 14.86
N LEU A 25 5.60 -12.03 13.66
CA LEU A 25 6.07 -10.66 13.43
C LEU A 25 5.16 -9.65 14.15
N GLU A 26 3.91 -10.00 14.45
CA GLU A 26 2.99 -9.17 15.22
C GLU A 26 3.34 -9.00 16.71
N GLU A 27 4.12 -9.90 17.31
CA GLU A 27 4.63 -9.76 18.69
C GLU A 27 5.88 -8.86 18.76
N TYR A 28 6.67 -8.82 17.69
CA TYR A 28 7.91 -8.04 17.60
C TYR A 28 7.71 -6.65 16.98
N LEU A 29 6.66 -6.48 16.18
CA LEU A 29 6.23 -5.17 15.71
C LEU A 29 5.50 -4.49 16.87
N GLU A 30 6.20 -3.58 17.54
CA GLU A 30 5.65 -2.68 18.54
C GLU A 30 4.39 -2.03 17.96
N LYS A 31 3.21 -2.50 18.40
CA LYS A 31 1.92 -1.97 17.93
C LYS A 31 1.96 -0.47 18.20
N PRO A 32 1.83 0.40 17.16
CA PRO A 32 1.92 1.82 17.37
C PRO A 32 0.90 2.22 18.45
N PRO A 33 1.31 2.87 19.54
CA PRO A 33 0.48 3.08 20.74
C PRO A 33 -0.70 4.04 20.51
N ALA A 34 -0.86 4.56 19.29
CA ALA A 34 -1.93 5.47 18.94
C ALA A 34 -2.53 5.14 17.57
N PRO A 35 -3.86 5.25 17.39
CA PRO A 35 -4.48 5.18 16.09
C PRO A 35 -3.86 6.25 15.18
N LEU A 36 -3.55 5.87 13.93
CA LEU A 36 -2.96 6.75 12.93
C LEU A 36 -3.79 8.04 12.84
N LYS A 37 -3.22 9.19 13.22
CA LYS A 37 -3.97 10.45 13.29
C LYS A 37 -4.59 10.75 11.93
N THR A 38 -5.87 11.13 11.89
CA THR A 38 -6.66 11.37 10.67
C THR A 38 -5.94 12.28 9.66
N ARG A 39 -5.13 13.23 10.15
CA ARG A 39 -4.31 14.14 9.32
C ARG A 39 -3.35 13.42 8.37
N PHE A 40 -2.75 12.30 8.78
CA PHE A 40 -1.84 11.50 7.93
C PHE A 40 -2.53 10.71 6.82
N ILE A 41 -3.87 10.66 6.87
CA ILE A 41 -4.71 10.02 5.85
C ILE A 41 -5.27 11.08 4.91
N VAL A 42 -5.66 12.23 5.43
CA VAL A 42 -6.29 13.31 4.66
C VAL A 42 -5.30 14.01 3.74
N ILE A 43 -4.10 14.34 4.22
CA ILE A 43 -3.06 15.02 3.43
C ILE A 43 -2.73 14.25 2.13
N PRO A 44 -2.33 12.97 2.17
CA PRO A 44 -1.96 12.25 0.95
C PRO A 44 -3.14 12.07 -0.02
N ARG A 45 -4.39 11.99 0.47
CA ARG A 45 -5.57 11.95 -0.39
C ARG A 45 -5.78 13.25 -1.16
N ILE A 46 -5.60 14.39 -0.50
CA ILE A 46 -5.72 15.71 -1.16
C ILE A 46 -4.61 15.88 -2.18
N VAL A 47 -3.38 15.50 -1.84
CA VAL A 47 -2.24 15.55 -2.75
C VAL A 47 -2.49 14.67 -3.99
N PHE A 48 -2.97 13.44 -3.79
CA PHE A 48 -3.31 12.52 -4.87
C PHE A 48 -4.44 13.07 -5.77
N ALA A 49 -5.50 13.62 -5.18
CA ALA A 49 -6.60 14.19 -5.94
C ALA A 49 -6.15 15.39 -6.78
N LEU A 50 -5.31 16.26 -6.22
CA LEU A 50 -4.76 17.40 -6.94
C LEU A 50 -3.82 16.95 -8.08
N SER A 51 -2.93 15.99 -7.82
CA SER A 51 -1.99 15.52 -8.84
C SER A 51 -2.69 14.84 -10.02
N LEU A 52 -3.76 14.08 -9.78
CA LEU A 52 -4.61 13.54 -10.84
C LEU A 52 -5.33 14.64 -11.63
N LEU A 53 -5.87 15.66 -10.93
CA LEU A 53 -6.57 16.77 -11.58
C LEU A 53 -5.62 17.54 -12.49
N PHE A 54 -4.38 17.79 -12.05
CA PHE A 54 -3.35 18.37 -12.90
C PHE A 54 -2.99 17.48 -14.08
N LEU A 55 -2.86 16.16 -13.89
CA LEU A 55 -2.61 15.22 -15.00
C LEU A 55 -3.73 15.25 -16.06
N CYS A 56 -4.99 15.31 -15.63
CA CYS A 56 -6.13 15.28 -16.55
C CYS A 56 -6.33 16.58 -17.32
N PHE A 57 -6.15 17.74 -16.67
CA PHE A 57 -6.52 19.04 -17.26
C PHE A 57 -5.32 19.84 -17.80
N PHE A 58 -4.10 19.56 -17.34
CA PHE A 58 -2.91 20.33 -17.73
C PHE A 58 -1.90 19.44 -18.44
N GLN A 59 -2.06 19.28 -19.76
CA GLN A 59 -1.01 18.72 -20.60
C GLN A 59 0.06 19.78 -20.87
N THR A 60 1.12 19.76 -20.05
CA THR A 60 2.28 20.65 -20.21
C THR A 60 3.53 19.84 -20.61
N SER A 61 4.72 20.34 -20.33
CA SER A 61 5.99 19.63 -20.56
C SER A 61 6.00 18.19 -20.02
N SER A 62 6.58 17.27 -20.78
CA SER A 62 6.73 15.85 -20.43
C SER A 62 7.43 15.65 -19.07
N THR A 63 8.40 16.49 -18.74
CA THR A 63 9.09 16.45 -17.44
C THR A 63 8.14 16.73 -16.28
N PHE A 64 7.22 17.70 -16.43
CA PHE A 64 6.26 18.04 -15.40
C PHE A 64 5.21 16.93 -15.21
N MET A 65 4.74 16.36 -16.33
CA MET A 65 3.82 15.22 -16.30
C MET A 65 4.45 14.01 -15.60
N ASN A 66 5.73 13.72 -15.85
CA ASN A 66 6.46 12.65 -15.15
C ASN A 66 6.56 12.90 -13.64
N VAL A 67 6.84 14.14 -13.22
CA VAL A 67 6.90 14.51 -11.80
C VAL A 67 5.53 14.31 -11.14
N LEU A 68 4.45 14.75 -11.78
CA LEU A 68 3.10 14.55 -11.26
C LEU A 68 2.70 13.07 -11.21
N TYR A 69 3.17 12.26 -12.16
CA TYR A 69 2.98 10.81 -12.16
C TYR A 69 3.62 10.15 -10.94
N VAL A 70 4.91 10.45 -10.71
CA VAL A 70 5.66 9.92 -9.55
C VAL A 70 5.02 10.40 -8.24
N MET A 71 4.57 11.65 -8.19
CA MET A 71 3.89 12.21 -7.02
C MET A 71 2.53 11.54 -6.75
N SER A 72 1.76 11.25 -7.81
CA SER A 72 0.50 10.50 -7.72
C SER A 72 0.74 9.07 -7.24
N PHE A 73 1.76 8.39 -7.77
CA PHE A 73 2.08 7.02 -7.35
C PHE A 73 2.57 6.95 -5.89
N SER A 74 3.43 7.89 -5.49
CA SER A 74 3.96 7.96 -4.12
C SER A 74 2.86 8.30 -3.10
N SER A 75 1.95 9.22 -3.44
CA SER A 75 0.80 9.52 -2.58
C SER A 75 -0.25 8.40 -2.57
N GLY A 76 -0.46 7.71 -3.70
CA GLY A 76 -1.34 6.54 -3.80
C GLY A 76 -0.86 5.38 -2.92
N THR A 77 0.42 5.02 -2.99
CA THR A 77 1.01 3.99 -2.11
C THR A 77 0.88 4.34 -0.62
N TRP A 78 1.02 5.63 -0.28
CA TRP A 78 0.76 6.12 1.08
C TRP A 78 -0.69 5.92 1.51
N VAL A 79 -1.66 6.20 0.63
CA VAL A 79 -3.09 5.97 0.88
C VAL A 79 -3.39 4.48 1.06
N CYS A 80 -2.77 3.61 0.26
CA CYS A 80 -2.86 2.16 0.42
C CYS A 80 -2.35 1.70 1.79
N ALA A 81 -1.13 2.09 2.16
CA ALA A 81 -0.53 1.73 3.45
C ALA A 81 -1.39 2.24 4.63
N SER A 82 -1.88 3.48 4.53
CA SER A 82 -2.78 4.07 5.53
C SER A 82 -4.11 3.32 5.65
N THR A 83 -4.65 2.84 4.53
CA THR A 83 -5.88 2.05 4.49
C THR A 83 -5.68 0.66 5.08
N GLN A 84 -4.55 0.01 4.77
CA GLN A 84 -4.18 -1.29 5.34
C GLN A 84 -4.05 -1.22 6.85
N ILE A 85 -3.34 -0.22 7.37
CA ILE A 85 -3.15 -0.03 8.81
C ILE A 85 -4.49 0.23 9.52
N ARG A 86 -5.41 0.97 8.87
CA ARG A 86 -6.69 1.35 9.47
C ARG A 86 -7.73 0.23 9.45
N PHE A 87 -7.89 -0.45 8.32
CA PHE A 87 -8.96 -1.44 8.14
C PHE A 87 -8.50 -2.86 8.47
N LYS A 88 -7.19 -3.13 8.53
CA LYS A 88 -6.58 -4.47 8.71
C LYS A 88 -7.18 -5.56 7.79
N ASN A 89 -7.83 -5.13 6.71
CA ASN A 89 -8.51 -6.00 5.77
C ASN A 89 -7.74 -5.96 4.45
N GLY A 90 -7.13 -7.09 4.11
CA GLY A 90 -6.37 -7.25 2.88
C GLY A 90 -7.22 -7.02 1.63
N VAL A 91 -8.49 -7.44 1.65
CA VAL A 91 -9.40 -7.31 0.50
C VAL A 91 -9.72 -5.83 0.22
N THR A 92 -10.05 -5.06 1.25
CA THR A 92 -10.31 -3.61 1.11
C THR A 92 -9.07 -2.88 0.61
N THR A 93 -7.90 -3.25 1.13
CA THR A 93 -6.61 -2.66 0.69
C THR A 93 -6.33 -2.99 -0.77
N LEU A 94 -6.59 -4.23 -1.20
CA LEU A 94 -6.41 -4.68 -2.58
C LEU A 94 -7.34 -3.91 -3.53
N CYS A 95 -8.63 -3.78 -3.20
CA CYS A 95 -9.58 -3.00 -4.00
C CYS A 95 -9.15 -1.54 -4.16
N VAL A 96 -8.68 -0.90 -3.08
CA VAL A 96 -8.20 0.47 -3.11
C VAL A 96 -6.91 0.60 -3.93
N ALA A 97 -6.00 -0.37 -3.81
CA ALA A 97 -4.75 -0.39 -4.59
C ALA A 97 -5.02 -0.51 -6.09
N ILE A 98 -5.90 -1.44 -6.49
CA ILE A 98 -6.31 -1.59 -7.89
C ILE A 98 -6.94 -0.28 -8.39
N GLY A 99 -7.88 0.31 -7.65
CA GLY A 99 -8.51 1.57 -8.02
C GLY A 99 -7.51 2.72 -8.20
N LEU A 100 -6.53 2.85 -7.30
CA LEU A 100 -5.48 3.86 -7.38
C LEU A 100 -4.55 3.66 -8.58
N ILE A 101 -4.16 2.42 -8.86
CA ILE A 101 -3.32 2.08 -10.01
C ILE A 101 -4.07 2.38 -11.32
N THR A 102 -5.30 1.91 -11.44
CA THR A 102 -6.14 2.12 -12.63
C THR A 102 -6.38 3.60 -12.89
N THR A 103 -6.72 4.39 -11.87
CA THR A 103 -6.93 5.84 -12.00
C THR A 103 -5.65 6.59 -12.36
N THR A 104 -4.50 6.19 -11.82
CA THR A 104 -3.19 6.80 -12.18
C THR A 104 -2.80 6.48 -13.63
N LEU A 105 -3.04 5.26 -14.09
CA LEU A 105 -2.82 4.85 -15.49
C LEU A 105 -3.71 5.65 -16.46
N LEU A 106 -4.99 5.77 -16.14
CA LEU A 106 -5.96 6.58 -16.88
C LEU A 106 -5.55 8.05 -16.97
N ALA A 107 -5.18 8.63 -15.83
CA ALA A 107 -4.95 10.07 -15.74
C ALA A 107 -3.76 10.55 -16.59
N GLY A 108 -2.79 9.70 -16.90
CA GLY A 108 -1.71 10.11 -17.81
C GLY A 108 -1.68 9.37 -19.12
N GLY A 109 -2.85 8.90 -19.54
CA GLY A 109 -3.11 8.56 -20.93
C GLY A 109 -2.41 7.29 -21.41
N LEU A 110 -1.90 6.46 -20.49
CA LEU A 110 -1.37 5.13 -20.81
C LEU A 110 -2.48 4.14 -21.18
N ILE A 111 -3.70 4.37 -20.70
CA ILE A 111 -4.89 3.56 -20.99
C ILE A 111 -6.04 4.50 -21.34
N SER A 112 -6.72 4.24 -22.46
CA SER A 112 -7.96 4.96 -22.83
C SER A 112 -9.09 4.61 -21.85
N PRO A 113 -9.99 5.55 -21.47
CA PRO A 113 -11.15 5.24 -20.65
C PRO A 113 -12.03 4.12 -21.20
N GLN A 114 -12.03 3.93 -22.53
CA GLN A 114 -12.74 2.85 -23.19
C GLN A 114 -12.05 1.50 -22.97
N GLU A 115 -10.72 1.44 -23.04
CA GLU A 115 -9.94 0.22 -22.78
C GLU A 115 -10.05 -0.22 -21.32
N ALA A 116 -10.07 0.73 -20.38
CA ALA A 116 -10.31 0.43 -18.97
C ALA A 116 -11.74 -0.11 -18.73
N ALA A 117 -12.75 0.42 -19.42
CA ALA A 117 -14.13 -0.05 -19.34
C ALA A 117 -14.30 -1.45 -19.96
N ASP A 118 -13.58 -1.74 -21.04
CA ASP A 118 -13.57 -3.05 -21.67
C ASP A 118 -12.87 -4.10 -20.79
N LEU A 119 -11.76 -3.75 -20.12
CA LEU A 119 -11.13 -4.63 -19.12
C LEU A 119 -12.06 -5.01 -17.97
N VAL A 120 -12.86 -4.06 -17.47
CA VAL A 120 -13.83 -4.33 -16.40
C VAL A 120 -15.01 -5.16 -16.90
N LYS A 121 -15.45 -4.94 -18.14
CA LYS A 121 -16.50 -5.77 -18.77
C LYS A 121 -16.03 -7.20 -19.00
N ASP A 122 -14.80 -7.39 -19.45
CA ASP A 122 -14.22 -8.70 -19.71
C ASP A 122 -14.08 -9.52 -18.41
N MET A 123 -13.78 -8.84 -17.30
CA MET A 123 -13.77 -9.44 -15.95
C MET A 123 -15.17 -9.80 -15.41
N LYS A 124 -16.25 -9.16 -15.89
CA LYS A 124 -17.63 -9.44 -15.46
C LYS A 124 -18.32 -10.49 -16.34
N GLY A 125 -17.72 -10.82 -17.49
CA GLY A 125 -18.22 -11.81 -18.46
C GLY A 125 -17.73 -13.24 -18.24
N LYS A 126 -16.85 -13.48 -17.27
CA LYS A 126 -16.46 -14.81 -16.77
C LYS A 126 -17.06 -15.04 -15.38
#